data_AF-A0A9X1R7V1-F1
#
_entry.id   AF-A0A9X1R7V1-F1
#
_cell.length_a   1.000
_cell.length_b   1.000
_cell.length_c   1.000
_cell.angle_alpha   90.00
_cell.angle_beta   90.00
_cell.angle_gamma   90.00
#
_symmetry.space_group_name_H-M   'P 1'
#
loop_
_entity.id
_entity.type
_entity.pdbx_description
1 polymer ?
#
loop_
_entity_poly.entity_id
_entity_poly.type
_entity_poly.pdbx_seq_one_letter_code
_entity_poly.pdbx_strand_id
1 'polypeptide(L)'
;MKLKLSVVAILATTASGPARGAPLSDAEATFLDQLVTASVVLEQRCVGYEVDGVGAVQLGARMLGNPKAAMAMIDAYSAAIKARDGESYDPVKFRPEVSEAAGKTFKRVRADLIKDPKAACAGYGDAGVDRGLLRRY
;
A
#
# COMPACT_ATOMS: atom_id res chain seq x y z
N MET A 1 4.84 11.43 60.68
CA MET A 1 5.45 10.62 59.60
C MET A 1 5.71 11.52 58.39
N LYS A 2 6.93 11.49 57.84
CA LYS A 2 7.38 12.30 56.69
C LYS A 2 7.22 11.46 55.41
N LEU A 3 6.34 11.85 54.49
CA LEU A 3 6.26 11.23 53.16
C LEU A 3 7.39 11.83 52.30
N LYS A 4 8.42 11.03 52.04
CA LYS A 4 9.50 11.35 51.11
C LYS A 4 9.02 11.06 49.68
N LEU A 5 9.13 12.05 48.80
CA LEU A 5 8.86 11.93 47.37
C LEU A 5 9.73 10.85 46.73
N SER A 6 9.09 9.89 46.07
CA SER A 6 9.74 8.93 45.17
C SER A 6 10.14 9.63 43.87
N VAL A 7 11.44 9.72 43.62
CA VAL A 7 12.01 10.07 42.32
C VAL A 7 11.81 8.88 41.39
N VAL A 8 10.87 8.98 40.46
CA VAL A 8 10.77 8.09 39.30
C VAL A 8 11.72 8.63 38.25
N ALA A 9 12.87 7.99 38.11
CA ALA A 9 13.76 8.21 36.98
C ALA A 9 13.08 7.62 35.73
N ILE A 10 12.48 8.48 34.90
CA ILE A 10 12.05 8.12 33.54
C ILE A 10 13.32 7.99 32.71
N LEU A 11 13.81 6.76 32.59
CA LEU A 11 14.86 6.41 31.64
C LEU A 11 14.31 6.59 30.22
N ALA A 12 15.08 7.35 29.45
CA ALA A 12 14.80 7.76 28.08
C ALA A 12 14.39 6.56 27.20
N THR A 13 13.26 6.72 26.52
CA THR A 13 12.92 5.90 25.36
C THR A 13 14.02 6.10 24.31
N THR A 14 14.83 5.07 24.10
CA THR A 14 15.65 4.99 22.91
C THR A 14 14.69 4.96 21.73
N ALA A 15 14.59 6.09 21.03
CA ALA A 15 13.95 6.15 19.74
C ALA A 15 14.72 5.22 18.80
N SER A 16 14.28 3.97 18.72
CA SER A 16 14.56 3.13 17.57
C SER A 16 13.83 3.82 16.41
N GLY A 17 14.52 4.73 15.73
CA GLY A 17 14.04 5.28 14.47
C GLY A 17 13.66 4.11 13.56
N PRO A 18 12.64 4.26 12.69
CA PRO A 18 12.20 3.16 11.86
C PRO A 18 13.43 2.64 11.12
N ALA A 19 13.77 1.37 11.36
CA ALA A 19 14.78 0.68 10.57
C ALA A 19 14.32 0.86 9.12
N ARG A 20 14.99 1.73 8.37
CA ARG A 20 14.70 1.92 6.95
C ARG A 20 14.89 0.54 6.33
N GLY A 21 13.78 -0.08 5.93
CA GLY A 21 13.81 -1.34 5.21
C GLY A 21 14.66 -1.19 3.95
N ALA A 22 15.08 -2.31 3.37
CA ALA A 22 15.75 -2.29 2.08
C ALA A 22 14.90 -1.50 1.06
N PRO A 23 15.51 -0.67 0.20
CA PRO A 23 14.75 0.04 -0.83
C PRO A 23 14.01 -0.97 -1.71
N LEU A 24 12.83 -0.57 -2.20
CA LEU A 24 12.11 -1.36 -3.19
C LEU A 24 12.98 -1.52 -4.44
N SER A 25 13.04 -2.74 -4.96
CA SER A 25 13.53 -2.96 -6.32
C SER A 25 12.62 -2.28 -7.35
N ASP A 26 13.12 -2.04 -8.56
CA ASP A 26 12.33 -1.43 -9.64
C ASP A 26 11.07 -2.24 -9.96
N ALA A 27 11.16 -3.57 -9.88
CA ALA A 27 10.04 -4.48 -10.10
C ALA A 27 8.99 -4.38 -8.98
N GLU A 28 9.41 -4.34 -7.71
CA GLU A 28 8.52 -4.14 -6.57
C GLU A 28 7.84 -2.76 -6.63
N ALA A 29 8.60 -1.71 -6.93
CA ALA A 29 8.07 -0.34 -7.04
C ALA A 29 7.03 -0.25 -8.17
N THR A 30 7.31 -0.85 -9.33
CA THR A 30 6.39 -0.86 -10.47
C THR A 30 5.13 -1.66 -10.15
N PHE A 31 5.26 -2.85 -9.57
CA PHE A 31 4.10 -3.65 -9.20
C PHE A 31 3.24 -2.95 -8.15
N LEU A 32 3.87 -2.35 -7.13
CA LEU A 32 3.18 -1.59 -6.09
C LEU A 32 2.45 -0.37 -6.67
N ASP A 33 3.07 0.39 -7.57
CA ASP A 33 2.41 1.55 -8.19
C ASP A 33 1.13 1.13 -8.92
N GLN A 34 1.17 0.02 -9.67
CA GLN A 34 0.00 -0.49 -10.38
C GLN A 34 -1.07 -1.00 -9.42
N LEU A 35 -0.66 -1.74 -8.37
CA LEU A 35 -1.58 -2.26 -7.35
C LEU A 35 -2.29 -1.13 -6.60
N VAL A 36 -1.55 -0.09 -6.18
CA VAL A 36 -2.09 1.09 -5.50
C VAL A 36 -2.98 1.89 -6.45
N THR A 37 -2.63 2.01 -7.72
CA THR A 37 -3.48 2.70 -8.70
C THR A 37 -4.84 1.99 -8.84
N ALA A 38 -4.83 0.65 -8.97
CA ALA A 38 -6.05 -0.13 -9.07
C ALA A 38 -6.91 -0.06 -7.79
N SER A 39 -6.30 -0.08 -6.61
CA SER A 39 -7.05 0.07 -5.36
C SER A 39 -7.71 1.45 -5.23
N VAL A 40 -7.05 2.53 -5.69
CA VAL A 40 -7.62 3.88 -5.66
C VAL A 40 -8.81 4.02 -6.61
N VAL A 41 -8.78 3.38 -7.79
CA VAL A 41 -9.93 3.32 -8.71
C VAL A 41 -11.16 2.76 -7.98
N LEU A 42 -10.97 1.71 -7.20
CA LEU A 42 -12.04 1.08 -6.43
C LEU A 42 -12.46 1.93 -5.23
N GLU A 43 -11.51 2.52 -4.50
CA GLU A 43 -11.76 3.38 -3.33
C GLU A 43 -12.57 4.64 -3.72
N GLN A 44 -12.26 5.24 -4.87
CA GLN A 44 -12.98 6.41 -5.40
C GLN A 44 -14.26 6.02 -6.17
N ARG A 45 -14.68 4.75 -6.11
CA ARG A 45 -15.91 4.23 -6.71
C ARG A 45 -16.04 4.53 -8.21
N CYS A 46 -14.95 4.42 -8.96
CA CYS A 46 -15.02 4.40 -10.42
C CYS A 46 -15.92 3.23 -10.86
N VAL A 47 -17.05 3.55 -11.50
CA VAL A 47 -18.08 2.55 -11.86
C VAL A 47 -17.58 1.64 -12.98
N GLY A 48 -17.95 0.35 -12.91
CA GLY A 48 -17.67 -0.65 -13.95
C GLY A 48 -16.34 -1.37 -13.80
N TYR A 49 -15.67 -1.24 -12.65
CA TYR A 49 -14.43 -1.95 -12.35
C TYR A 49 -14.50 -2.67 -11.01
N GLU A 50 -14.14 -3.94 -11.00
CA GLU A 50 -14.01 -4.74 -9.77
C GLU A 50 -12.63 -5.40 -9.69
N VAL A 51 -12.28 -5.90 -8.49
CA VAL A 51 -10.99 -6.53 -8.21
C VAL A 51 -10.82 -7.80 -9.04
N ASP A 52 -9.65 -7.96 -9.68
CA ASP A 52 -9.16 -9.25 -10.15
C ASP A 52 -7.96 -9.69 -9.29
N GLY A 53 -8.24 -10.39 -8.19
CA GLY A 53 -7.21 -10.85 -7.26
C GLY A 53 -6.29 -11.90 -7.87
N VAL A 54 -6.81 -12.74 -8.77
CA VAL A 54 -6.02 -13.77 -9.46
C VAL A 54 -5.05 -13.09 -10.43
N GLY A 55 -5.55 -12.15 -11.22
CA GLY A 55 -4.72 -11.39 -12.16
C GLY A 55 -3.69 -10.52 -11.46
N ALA A 56 -4.00 -9.93 -10.28
CA ALA A 56 -3.03 -9.23 -9.46
C ALA A 56 -1.84 -10.12 -9.04
N VAL A 57 -2.13 -11.34 -8.58
CA VAL A 57 -1.09 -12.31 -8.21
C VAL A 57 -0.29 -12.76 -9.45
N GLN A 58 -0.94 -12.99 -10.58
CA GLN A 58 -0.26 -13.37 -11.83
C GLN A 58 0.66 -12.27 -12.35
N LEU A 59 0.19 -11.02 -12.35
CA LEU A 59 0.98 -9.86 -12.73
C LEU A 59 2.21 -9.70 -11.83
N GLY A 60 1.99 -9.73 -10.51
CA GLY A 60 3.07 -9.70 -9.54
C GLY A 60 4.04 -10.86 -9.72
N ALA A 61 3.56 -12.06 -10.04
CA ALA A 61 4.43 -13.22 -10.28
C ALA A 61 5.32 -13.03 -11.51
N ARG A 62 4.78 -12.42 -12.59
CA ARG A 62 5.57 -12.07 -13.78
C ARG A 62 6.63 -11.01 -13.49
N MET A 63 6.32 -10.03 -12.64
CA MET A 63 7.24 -8.92 -12.31
C MET A 63 8.29 -9.31 -11.27
N LEU A 64 7.89 -10.05 -10.23
CA LEU A 64 8.70 -10.39 -9.06
C LEU A 64 9.29 -11.80 -9.14
N GLY A 65 9.06 -12.51 -10.24
CA GLY A 65 9.62 -13.81 -10.55
C GLY A 65 8.85 -15.01 -9.96
N ASN A 66 7.96 -14.81 -9.00
CA ASN A 66 7.10 -15.90 -8.49
C ASN A 66 5.84 -15.42 -7.73
N PRO A 67 4.79 -16.26 -7.62
CA PRO A 67 3.55 -15.91 -6.92
C PRO A 67 3.72 -15.62 -5.42
N LYS A 68 4.71 -16.22 -4.75
CA LYS A 68 4.96 -15.99 -3.32
C LYS A 68 5.46 -14.56 -3.06
N ALA A 69 6.35 -14.06 -3.91
CA ALA A 69 6.81 -12.67 -3.87
C ALA A 69 5.66 -11.69 -4.15
N ALA A 70 4.80 -12.01 -5.13
CA ALA A 70 3.59 -11.23 -5.41
C ALA A 70 2.66 -11.13 -4.18
N MET A 71 2.33 -12.28 -3.58
CA MET A 71 1.50 -12.31 -2.37
C MET A 71 2.15 -11.57 -1.21
N ALA A 72 3.46 -11.72 -1.00
CA ALA A 72 4.18 -11.00 0.06
C ALA A 72 4.10 -9.47 -0.12
N MET A 73 4.18 -8.98 -1.36
CA MET A 73 4.04 -7.55 -1.66
C MET A 73 2.59 -7.05 -1.48
N ILE A 74 1.60 -7.85 -1.88
CA ILE A 74 0.16 -7.57 -1.65
C ILE A 74 -0.13 -7.54 -0.13
N ASP A 75 0.41 -8.49 0.62
CA ASP A 75 0.31 -8.56 2.08
C ASP A 75 0.94 -7.34 2.75
N ALA A 76 2.13 -6.93 2.31
CA ALA A 76 2.79 -5.74 2.82
C ALA A 76 1.99 -4.46 2.51
N TYR A 77 1.39 -4.38 1.33
CA TYR A 77 0.51 -3.27 0.98
C TYR A 77 -0.79 -3.28 1.81
N SER A 78 -1.39 -4.45 2.04
CA SER A 78 -2.57 -4.60 2.91
C SER A 78 -2.26 -4.16 4.35
N ALA A 79 -1.11 -4.58 4.89
CA ALA A 79 -0.65 -4.14 6.21
C ALA A 79 -0.42 -2.61 6.25
N ALA A 80 0.12 -2.03 5.18
CA ALA A 80 0.32 -0.58 5.08
C ALA A 80 -1.00 0.22 5.07
N ILE A 81 -2.02 -0.25 4.33
CA ILE A 81 -3.36 0.36 4.35
C ILE A 81 -3.95 0.30 5.75
N LYS A 82 -3.95 -0.88 6.38
CA LYS A 82 -4.48 -1.06 7.74
C LYS A 82 -3.78 -0.17 8.76
N ALA A 83 -2.45 -0.10 8.70
CA ALA A 83 -1.67 0.79 9.56
C ALA A 83 -2.04 2.28 9.35
N ARG A 84 -2.22 2.71 8.10
CA ARG A 84 -2.66 4.07 7.75
C ARG A 84 -4.05 4.37 8.29
N ASP A 85 -4.96 3.41 8.21
CA ASP A 85 -6.37 3.56 8.56
C ASP A 85 -6.62 3.38 10.07
N GLY A 86 -5.56 3.15 10.87
CA GLY A 86 -5.65 2.94 12.31
C GLY A 86 -6.21 1.56 12.68
N GLU A 87 -6.27 0.63 11.73
CA GLU A 87 -6.74 -0.73 11.92
C GLU A 87 -5.61 -1.65 12.42
N SER A 88 -5.99 -2.78 13.02
CA SER A 88 -5.03 -3.83 13.38
C SER A 88 -4.37 -4.41 12.12
N TYR A 89 -3.05 -4.41 12.09
CA TYR A 89 -2.24 -4.94 11.01
C TYR A 89 -1.20 -5.93 11.53
N ASP A 90 -0.72 -6.81 10.65
CA ASP A 90 0.37 -7.73 10.98
C ASP A 90 1.72 -6.99 10.90
N PRO A 91 2.43 -6.76 12.03
CA PRO A 91 3.69 -6.04 12.03
C PRO A 91 4.82 -6.79 11.32
N VAL A 92 4.70 -8.11 11.15
CA VAL A 92 5.69 -8.92 10.40
C VAL A 92 5.56 -8.68 8.90
N LYS A 93 4.35 -8.42 8.42
CA LYS A 93 4.07 -8.11 7.01
C LYS A 93 4.28 -6.63 6.68
N PHE A 94 4.23 -5.75 7.69
CA PHE A 94 4.41 -4.32 7.48
C PHE A 94 5.82 -3.97 7.02
N ARG A 95 5.89 -3.23 5.92
CA ARG A 95 7.14 -2.72 5.34
C ARG A 95 7.05 -1.19 5.23
N PRO A 96 7.86 -0.41 5.98
CA PRO A 96 7.82 1.05 5.94
C PRO A 96 7.99 1.64 4.53
N GLU A 97 8.87 1.06 3.72
CA GLU A 97 9.14 1.47 2.33
C GLU A 97 7.93 1.26 1.41
N VAL A 98 7.14 0.21 1.64
CA VAL A 98 5.89 -0.06 0.91
C VAL A 98 4.84 0.98 1.28
N SER A 99 4.72 1.29 2.58
CA SER A 99 3.79 2.32 3.06
C SER A 99 4.12 3.71 2.50
N GLU A 100 5.40 4.08 2.49
CA GLU A 100 5.85 5.36 1.94
C GLU A 100 5.56 5.46 0.42
N ALA A 101 5.94 4.44 -0.36
CA ALA A 101 5.74 4.42 -1.80
C ALA A 101 4.25 4.40 -2.16
N ALA A 102 3.46 3.55 -1.50
CA ALA A 102 2.02 3.50 -1.68
C ALA A 102 1.35 4.84 -1.34
N GLY A 103 1.78 5.51 -0.27
CA GLY A 103 1.27 6.83 0.10
C GLY A 103 1.55 7.90 -0.96
N LYS A 104 2.72 7.84 -1.62
CA LYS A 104 3.06 8.74 -2.74
C LYS A 104 2.17 8.46 -3.97
N THR A 105 2.05 7.20 -4.39
CA THR A 105 1.19 6.83 -5.53
C THR A 105 -0.27 7.19 -5.26
N PHE A 106 -0.78 6.89 -4.06
CA PHE A 106 -2.15 7.22 -3.67
C PHE A 106 -2.45 8.72 -3.82
N LYS A 107 -1.57 9.58 -3.29
CA LYS A 107 -1.75 11.04 -3.37
C LYS A 107 -1.76 11.53 -4.82
N ARG A 108 -0.88 10.98 -5.67
CA ARG A 108 -0.83 11.30 -7.11
C ARG A 108 -2.14 10.92 -7.81
N VAL A 109 -2.53 9.64 -7.73
CA VAL A 109 -3.72 9.12 -8.42
C VAL A 109 -4.99 9.81 -7.92
N ARG A 110 -5.10 10.05 -6.61
CA ARG A 110 -6.23 10.79 -6.03
C ARG A 110 -6.29 12.23 -6.51
N ALA A 111 -5.14 12.92 -6.67
CA ALA A 111 -5.13 14.27 -7.20
C ALA A 111 -5.64 14.31 -8.65
N ASP A 112 -5.25 13.33 -9.47
CA ASP A 112 -5.72 13.20 -10.85
C ASP A 112 -7.24 12.92 -10.90
N LEU A 113 -7.75 12.05 -10.01
CA LEU A 113 -9.18 11.76 -9.87
C LEU A 113 -9.99 12.95 -9.35
N ILE A 114 -9.41 13.82 -8.50
CA ILE A 114 -10.08 15.05 -8.06
C ILE A 114 -10.16 16.06 -9.22
N LYS A 115 -9.11 16.15 -10.03
CA LYS A 115 -9.00 17.11 -11.12
C LYS A 115 -9.95 16.78 -12.28
N ASP A 116 -9.98 15.52 -12.71
CA ASP A 116 -10.88 15.04 -13.76
C ASP A 116 -11.29 13.58 -13.45
N PRO A 117 -12.35 13.38 -12.65
CA PRO A 117 -12.76 12.05 -12.22
C PRO A 117 -13.09 11.13 -13.39
N LYS A 118 -13.72 11.66 -14.44
CA LYS A 118 -14.20 10.86 -15.57
C LYS A 118 -13.04 10.34 -16.41
N ALA A 119 -12.12 11.23 -16.80
CA ALA A 119 -10.97 10.85 -17.60
C ALA A 119 -10.01 9.95 -16.81
N ALA A 120 -9.76 10.26 -15.53
CA ALA A 120 -8.87 9.49 -14.68
C ALA A 120 -9.44 8.10 -14.36
N CYS A 121 -10.74 7.97 -14.05
CA CYS A 121 -11.37 6.66 -13.84
C CYS A 121 -11.28 5.79 -15.10
N ALA A 122 -11.50 6.35 -16.29
CA ALA A 122 -11.35 5.60 -17.54
C ALA A 122 -9.89 5.19 -17.75
N GLY A 123 -8.95 6.14 -17.67
CA GLY A 123 -7.53 5.87 -17.90
C GLY A 123 -6.91 4.86 -16.94
N TYR A 124 -7.16 5.00 -15.63
CA TYR A 124 -6.62 4.08 -14.64
C TYR A 124 -7.38 2.76 -14.59
N GLY A 125 -8.70 2.80 -14.75
CA GLY A 125 -9.53 1.61 -14.75
C GLY A 125 -9.21 0.70 -15.94
N ASP A 126 -9.20 1.25 -17.16
CA ASP A 126 -8.88 0.49 -18.38
C ASP A 126 -7.44 -0.04 -18.34
N ALA A 127 -6.49 0.78 -17.92
CA ALA A 127 -5.12 0.31 -17.75
C ALA A 127 -4.97 -0.73 -16.63
N GLY A 128 -5.87 -0.73 -15.63
CA GLY A 128 -5.97 -1.78 -14.62
C GLY A 128 -6.51 -3.09 -15.21
N VAL A 129 -7.50 -3.01 -16.09
CA VAL A 129 -8.05 -4.15 -16.83
C VAL A 129 -7.01 -4.76 -17.76
N ASP A 130 -6.31 -3.95 -18.55
CA ASP A 130 -5.27 -4.41 -19.48
C ASP A 130 -4.13 -5.18 -18.79
N ARG A 131 -3.84 -4.82 -17.54
CA ARG A 131 -2.81 -5.48 -16.72
C ARG A 131 -3.33 -6.69 -15.96
N GLY A 132 -4.64 -6.89 -15.92
CA GLY A 132 -5.31 -7.94 -15.14
C GLY A 132 -5.39 -7.62 -13.64
N LEU A 133 -5.33 -6.36 -13.23
CA LEU A 133 -5.57 -5.96 -11.84
C LEU A 133 -7.06 -5.74 -11.54
N LEU A 134 -7.81 -5.37 -12.56
CA LEU A 134 -9.23 -5.10 -12.52
C LEU A 134 -9.94 -5.90 -13.62
N ARG A 135 -11.24 -6.08 -13.47
CA ARG A 135 -12.13 -6.60 -14.53
C ARG A 135 -13.36 -5.71 -14.66
N ARG A 136 -13.97 -5.71 -15.85
CA ARG A 136 -15.22 -4.98 -16.09
C ARG A 136 -16.42 -5.80 -15.63
N TYR A 137 -17.45 -5.10 -15.13
CA TYR A 137 -18.75 -5.67 -14.77
C TYR A 137 -19.91 -4.75 -15.18
#